data_AF-A0A0H5QQG2-F1
#
_entry.id   AF-A0A0H5QQG2-F1
#
_cell.length_a   1.000
_cell.length_b   1.000
_cell.length_c   1.000
_cell.angle_alpha   90.00
_cell.angle_beta   90.00
_cell.angle_gamma   90.00
#
_symmetry.space_group_name_H-M   'P 1'
#
loop_
_entity.id
_entity.type
_entity.pdbx_description
1 polymer ?
#
loop_
_entity_poly.entity_id
_entity_poly.type
_entity_poly.pdbx_seq_one_letter_code
_entity_poly.pdbx_strand_id
1 'polypeptide(L)'
;SFYDEDHDTPIVFWKDECRQDLVVFVKQELQGLVAHQKDALEYGVGAAPYQWDWATIHERFNQKTLGAEIYIDGIYINAFNANPYFQVKPDRFFLKLVEALYGVFHEYETFRDENQTEWVKTSIKNLLALWEAVLNLLTNLPHLQDRCVDYLDYIFGYFHPSVDTVLQKVALKIACILATNTLCAENIAKFRLVKNVMPLLETLRKEDCIHQVLSFLLDVIRRSSPVVAQIKSTGGVIMLLNVILDKTIKQDDRENAAMIVSAMVQDNVFGVVIASYVVLILTDKFKTIFQSRPSKFIEFIDSDHTSSADNRVWNSKTRTAVTDILKSQSGDLSTAMWFWDGVCDVWDISQLSVVWADIPKSSPVEQEAVPDASNANDVKAADDAASMISMKEELG
;
A
#
# COMPACT_ATOMS: atom_id res chain seq x y z
N SER A 1 18.78 34.70 23.87
CA SER A 1 17.57 34.72 24.73
C SER A 1 16.60 33.74 24.10
N PHE A 2 15.72 33.06 24.85
CA PHE A 2 14.83 32.03 24.27
C PHE A 2 14.07 32.53 23.03
N TYR A 3 13.72 33.82 23.00
CA TYR A 3 12.98 34.44 21.90
C TYR A 3 13.82 34.73 20.65
N ASP A 4 15.13 34.85 20.76
CA ASP A 4 16.03 35.20 19.64
C ASP A 4 16.69 33.97 19.00
N GLU A 5 16.53 32.80 19.62
CA GLU A 5 17.15 31.55 19.20
C GLU A 5 16.13 30.65 18.51
N ASP A 6 16.58 29.84 17.55
CA ASP A 6 15.74 28.84 16.91
C ASP A 6 15.58 27.60 17.80
N HIS A 7 14.32 27.21 18.01
CA HIS A 7 13.96 25.97 18.69
C HIS A 7 13.17 25.09 17.74
N ASP A 8 13.70 23.92 17.45
CA ASP A 8 13.05 22.89 16.63
C ASP A 8 13.08 21.57 17.39
N THR A 9 12.19 21.48 18.39
CA THR A 9 12.06 20.30 19.24
C THR A 9 10.67 19.71 19.09
N PRO A 10 10.48 18.42 19.39
CA PRO A 10 9.17 17.78 19.28
C PRO A 10 8.03 18.51 20.00
N ILE A 11 8.31 19.32 21.02
CA ILE A 11 7.28 20.05 21.81
C ILE A 11 7.27 21.57 21.58
N VAL A 12 8.29 22.12 20.92
CA VAL A 12 8.44 23.56 20.68
C VAL A 12 8.97 23.78 19.28
N PHE A 13 8.20 24.53 18.49
CA PHE A 13 8.61 25.01 17.17
C PHE A 13 8.61 26.54 17.17
N TRP A 14 9.81 27.12 17.18
CA TRP A 14 10.04 28.56 17.18
C TRP A 14 11.25 28.88 16.30
N LYS A 15 11.00 29.21 15.05
CA LYS A 15 12.05 29.58 14.08
C LYS A 15 11.96 31.03 13.66
N ASP A 16 12.96 31.50 12.92
CA ASP A 16 12.99 32.86 12.40
C ASP A 16 11.76 33.20 11.56
N GLU A 17 11.27 32.24 10.80
CA GLU A 17 10.07 32.41 9.98
C GLU A 17 8.81 32.61 10.86
N CYS A 18 8.72 31.92 12.00
CA CYS A 18 7.63 32.16 12.98
C CYS A 18 7.72 33.56 13.59
N ARG A 19 8.95 34.03 13.87
CA ARG A 19 9.19 35.40 14.35
C ARG A 19 8.81 36.42 13.29
N GLN A 20 9.15 36.16 12.03
CA GLN A 20 8.79 37.03 10.91
C GLN A 20 7.28 37.11 10.74
N ASP A 21 6.55 35.99 10.80
CA ASP A 21 5.08 35.96 10.78
C ASP A 21 4.48 36.83 11.89
N LEU A 22 4.99 36.68 13.12
CA LEU A 22 4.56 37.49 14.27
C LEU A 22 4.88 38.97 14.07
N VAL A 23 6.07 39.31 13.59
CA VAL A 23 6.48 40.70 13.33
C VAL A 23 5.59 41.34 12.27
N VAL A 24 5.24 40.61 11.22
CA VAL A 24 4.33 41.08 10.17
C VAL A 24 2.95 41.37 10.75
N PHE A 25 2.41 40.45 11.54
CA PHE A 25 1.11 40.64 12.20
C PHE A 25 1.12 41.84 13.16
N VAL A 26 2.11 41.93 14.06
CA VAL A 26 2.22 43.04 15.01
C VAL A 26 2.37 44.38 14.30
N LYS A 27 3.12 44.44 13.19
CA LYS A 27 3.21 45.67 12.36
C LYS A 27 1.86 46.07 11.78
N GLN A 28 1.06 45.12 11.31
CA GLN A 28 -0.28 45.39 10.77
C GLN A 28 -1.23 45.92 11.86
N GLU A 29 -1.26 45.27 13.02
CA GLU A 29 -2.08 45.72 14.15
C GLU A 29 -1.66 47.12 14.63
N LEU A 30 -0.34 47.38 14.71
CA LEU A 30 0.19 48.70 15.08
C LEU A 30 -0.18 49.78 14.04
N GLN A 31 -0.14 49.45 12.75
CA GLN A 31 -0.59 50.38 11.70
C GLN A 31 -2.08 50.72 11.84
N GLY A 32 -2.92 49.73 12.17
CA GLY A 32 -4.34 49.95 12.45
C GLY A 32 -4.57 50.86 13.66
N LEU A 33 -3.80 50.65 14.73
CA LEU A 33 -3.82 51.51 15.92
C LEU A 33 -3.43 52.96 15.58
N VAL A 34 -2.34 53.15 14.82
CA VAL A 34 -1.86 54.48 14.44
C VAL A 34 -2.85 55.19 13.51
N ALA A 35 -3.47 54.47 12.57
CA ALA A 35 -4.51 55.03 11.71
C ALA A 35 -5.71 55.52 12.53
N HIS A 36 -6.20 54.70 13.46
CA HIS A 36 -7.27 55.08 14.35
C HIS A 36 -6.94 56.30 15.22
N GLN A 37 -5.71 56.39 15.73
CA GLN A 37 -5.26 57.57 16.48
C GLN A 37 -5.25 58.83 15.63
N LYS A 38 -4.88 58.75 14.35
CA LYS A 38 -4.97 59.89 13.43
C LYS A 38 -6.40 60.32 13.21
N ASP A 39 -7.31 59.38 12.96
CA ASP A 39 -8.73 59.69 12.79
C ASP A 39 -9.31 60.34 14.06
N ALA A 40 -8.97 59.83 15.25
CA ALA A 40 -9.40 60.41 16.51
C ALA A 40 -8.89 61.85 16.73
N LEU A 41 -7.68 62.17 16.27
CA LEU A 41 -7.13 63.52 16.31
C LEU A 41 -7.82 64.46 15.30
N GLU A 42 -8.25 63.96 14.15
CA GLU A 42 -8.96 64.75 13.13
C GLU A 42 -10.43 65.01 13.48
N TYR A 43 -11.15 64.00 14.01
CA TYR A 43 -12.58 64.10 14.33
C TYR A 43 -12.87 64.53 15.79
N GLY A 44 -11.85 64.63 16.65
CA GLY A 44 -11.98 65.07 18.04
C GLY A 44 -12.65 64.06 18.97
N VAL A 45 -13.24 64.54 20.07
CA VAL A 45 -13.75 63.76 21.24
C VAL A 45 -14.90 62.78 20.89
N GLY A 46 -15.38 62.75 19.64
CA GLY A 46 -16.46 61.87 19.18
C GLY A 46 -16.02 60.52 18.60
N ALA A 47 -14.72 60.28 18.40
CA ALA A 47 -14.23 59.00 17.89
C ALA A 47 -14.39 57.89 18.94
N ALA A 48 -14.99 56.77 18.55
CA ALA A 48 -15.05 55.58 19.41
C ALA A 48 -13.64 55.14 19.79
N PRO A 49 -13.37 54.68 21.03
CA PRO A 49 -12.03 54.24 21.42
C PRO A 49 -11.57 53.04 20.59
N TYR A 50 -10.28 52.96 20.29
CA TYR A 50 -9.69 51.78 19.65
C TYR A 50 -9.98 50.54 20.49
N GLN A 51 -10.68 49.58 19.92
CA GLN A 51 -10.90 48.28 20.55
C GLN A 51 -9.98 47.26 19.91
N TRP A 52 -8.95 46.86 20.65
CA TRP A 52 -8.18 45.69 20.27
C TRP A 52 -8.99 44.44 20.60
N ASP A 53 -9.70 43.92 19.59
CA ASP A 53 -10.47 42.70 19.76
C ASP A 53 -9.53 41.50 19.75
N TRP A 54 -9.16 41.08 20.96
CA TRP A 54 -8.31 39.93 21.20
C TRP A 54 -9.01 38.62 20.85
N ALA A 55 -10.36 38.57 20.90
CA ALA A 55 -11.12 37.36 20.64
C ALA A 55 -10.98 36.92 19.16
N THR A 56 -10.85 37.89 18.24
CA THR A 56 -10.72 37.66 16.79
C THR A 56 -9.28 37.70 16.30
N ILE A 57 -8.27 37.71 17.19
CA ILE A 57 -6.85 37.66 16.77
C ILE A 57 -6.57 36.43 15.90
N HIS A 58 -7.17 35.28 16.21
CA HIS A 58 -6.96 34.05 15.43
C HIS A 58 -7.46 34.15 13.99
N GLU A 59 -8.40 35.06 13.71
CA GLU A 59 -8.91 35.32 12.35
C GLU A 59 -7.95 36.23 11.56
N ARG A 60 -7.20 37.10 12.25
CA ARG A 60 -6.28 38.08 11.64
C ARG A 60 -4.84 37.59 11.61
N PHE A 61 -4.41 36.81 12.60
CA PHE A 61 -3.06 36.31 12.71
C PHE A 61 -2.92 34.98 11.96
N ASN A 62 -2.51 35.09 10.69
CA ASN A 62 -2.18 33.93 9.88
C ASN A 62 -0.79 33.41 10.25
N GLN A 63 -0.74 32.37 11.08
CA GLN A 63 0.49 31.68 11.46
C GLN A 63 0.94 30.72 10.36
N LYS A 64 1.29 31.24 9.18
CA LYS A 64 1.58 30.43 7.98
C LYS A 64 2.66 29.40 8.24
N THR A 65 3.74 29.80 8.90
CA THR A 65 4.87 28.92 9.19
C THR A 65 4.46 27.83 10.17
N LEU A 66 3.84 28.20 11.30
CA LEU A 66 3.44 27.22 12.32
C LEU A 66 2.33 26.29 11.82
N GLY A 67 1.38 26.82 11.06
CA GLY A 67 0.26 26.07 10.47
C GLY A 67 0.67 25.12 9.35
N ALA A 68 1.88 25.26 8.81
CA ALA A 68 2.45 24.31 7.84
C ALA A 68 3.08 23.08 8.52
N GLU A 69 3.32 23.14 9.83
CA GLU A 69 3.88 22.01 10.60
C GLU A 69 2.78 21.06 11.06
N ILE A 70 3.08 19.76 11.00
CA ILE A 70 2.16 18.72 11.44
C ILE A 70 2.31 18.58 12.96
N TYR A 71 1.25 18.88 13.69
CA TYR A 71 1.22 18.84 15.15
C TYR A 71 0.17 17.85 15.65
N ILE A 72 0.62 16.76 16.29
CA ILE A 72 -0.24 15.64 16.73
C ILE A 72 0.10 15.30 18.16
N ASP A 73 -0.93 15.23 19.01
CA ASP A 73 -0.82 14.85 20.43
C ASP A 73 0.24 15.63 21.23
N GLY A 74 0.43 16.91 20.90
CA GLY A 74 1.45 17.72 21.54
C GLY A 74 2.82 17.67 20.89
N ILE A 75 2.96 16.96 19.76
CA ILE A 75 4.23 16.67 19.11
C ILE A 75 4.28 17.21 17.67
N TYR A 76 5.30 18.01 17.35
CA TYR A 76 5.66 18.37 15.99
C TYR A 76 6.35 17.19 15.30
N ILE A 77 5.70 16.66 14.26
CA ILE A 77 6.09 15.39 13.63
C ILE A 77 7.46 15.46 12.97
N ASN A 78 7.77 16.55 12.26
CA ASN A 78 9.07 16.71 11.61
C ASN A 78 10.22 16.75 12.63
N ALA A 79 10.02 17.46 13.75
CA ALA A 79 10.98 17.50 14.84
C ALA A 79 11.12 16.15 15.56
N PHE A 80 10.02 15.39 15.69
CA PHE A 80 10.05 14.01 16.19
C PHE A 80 10.84 13.07 15.26
N ASN A 81 10.63 13.15 13.95
CA ASN A 81 11.39 12.34 12.98
C ASN A 81 12.89 12.67 13.00
N ALA A 82 13.24 13.93 13.22
CA ALA A 82 14.63 14.35 13.42
C ALA A 82 15.24 13.85 14.75
N ASN A 83 14.41 13.56 15.76
CA ASN A 83 14.83 13.03 17.05
C ASN A 83 13.92 11.87 17.52
N PRO A 84 14.04 10.68 16.91
CA PRO A 84 13.09 9.58 17.11
C PRO A 84 13.18 8.90 18.48
N TYR A 85 14.17 9.28 19.30
CA TYR A 85 14.34 8.80 20.69
C TYR A 85 13.65 9.71 21.72
N PHE A 86 13.01 10.79 21.26
CA PHE A 86 12.23 11.66 22.13
C PHE A 86 11.13 10.87 22.85
N GLN A 87 11.01 11.10 24.16
CA GLN A 87 10.08 10.36 25.01
C GLN A 87 8.65 10.84 24.79
N VAL A 88 7.84 9.97 24.17
CA VAL A 88 6.41 10.15 23.95
C VAL A 88 5.63 9.14 24.80
N LYS A 89 4.31 9.34 24.93
CA LYS A 89 3.41 8.32 25.49
C LYS A 89 3.05 7.31 24.39
N PRO A 90 3.68 6.12 24.31
CA PRO A 90 3.74 5.37 23.07
C PRO A 90 2.38 4.93 22.53
N ASP A 91 1.54 4.30 23.36
CA ASP A 91 0.21 3.82 22.92
C ASP A 91 -0.71 4.95 22.47
N ARG A 92 -0.71 6.05 23.22
CA ARG A 92 -1.53 7.22 22.92
C ARG A 92 -1.05 7.91 21.64
N PHE A 93 0.26 8.12 21.53
CA PHE A 93 0.84 8.79 20.38
C PHE A 93 0.68 7.96 19.10
N PHE A 94 0.91 6.63 19.17
CA PHE A 94 0.66 5.71 18.06
C PHE A 94 -0.79 5.79 17.58
N LEU A 95 -1.77 5.74 18.50
CA LEU A 95 -3.19 5.86 18.14
C LEU A 95 -3.47 7.20 17.43
N LYS A 96 -2.93 8.31 17.93
CA LYS A 96 -3.10 9.64 17.31
C LYS A 96 -2.42 9.77 15.96
N LEU A 97 -1.28 9.12 15.74
CA LEU A 97 -0.66 9.05 14.42
C LEU A 97 -1.51 8.24 13.44
N VAL A 98 -2.08 7.12 13.87
CA VAL A 98 -2.97 6.31 13.03
C VAL A 98 -4.23 7.09 12.66
N GLU A 99 -4.88 7.76 13.63
CA GLU A 99 -6.03 8.66 13.36
C GLU A 99 -5.67 9.75 12.33
N ALA A 100 -4.50 10.38 12.46
CA ALA A 100 -4.05 11.40 11.52
C ALA A 100 -3.73 10.83 10.14
N LEU A 101 -3.11 9.65 10.07
CA LEU A 101 -2.87 8.94 8.80
C LEU A 101 -4.19 8.74 8.04
N TYR A 102 -5.24 8.26 8.72
CA TYR A 102 -6.56 8.08 8.12
C TYR A 102 -7.12 9.39 7.56
N GLY A 103 -7.08 10.48 8.35
CA GLY A 103 -7.59 11.78 7.92
C GLY A 103 -6.86 12.31 6.68
N VAL A 104 -5.52 12.33 6.73
CA VAL A 104 -4.71 12.87 5.63
C VAL A 104 -4.77 11.97 4.39
N PHE A 105 -4.93 10.65 4.56
CA PHE A 105 -5.11 9.75 3.42
C PHE A 105 -6.46 9.95 2.73
N HIS A 106 -7.53 10.16 3.50
CA HIS A 106 -8.83 10.48 2.94
C HIS A 106 -8.81 11.80 2.15
N GLU A 107 -8.13 12.82 2.68
CA GLU A 107 -7.87 14.07 1.95
C GLU A 107 -7.07 13.82 0.67
N TYR A 108 -6.01 13.02 0.74
CA TYR A 108 -5.22 12.63 -0.44
C TYR A 108 -6.08 11.99 -1.52
N GLU A 109 -6.94 11.03 -1.17
CA GLU A 109 -7.83 10.36 -2.13
C GLU A 109 -8.82 11.35 -2.75
N THR A 110 -9.45 12.19 -1.92
CA THR A 110 -10.40 13.21 -2.37
C THR A 110 -9.74 14.18 -3.34
N PHE A 111 -8.59 14.75 -2.97
CA PHE A 111 -7.85 15.69 -3.81
C PHE A 111 -7.30 15.04 -5.07
N ARG A 112 -6.90 13.76 -5.03
CA ARG A 112 -6.47 13.01 -6.21
C ARG A 112 -7.62 12.87 -7.20
N ASP A 113 -8.79 12.46 -6.71
CA ASP A 113 -9.95 12.20 -7.56
C ASP A 113 -10.52 13.52 -8.14
N GLU A 114 -10.38 14.63 -7.42
CA GLU A 114 -10.68 15.99 -7.88
C GLU A 114 -9.57 16.64 -8.74
N ASN A 115 -8.44 15.96 -8.98
CA ASN A 115 -7.27 16.46 -9.71
C ASN A 115 -6.60 17.71 -9.12
N GLN A 116 -6.69 17.89 -7.81
CA GLN A 116 -6.14 19.01 -7.03
C GLN A 116 -4.63 18.86 -6.77
N THR A 117 -3.83 19.03 -7.81
CA THR A 117 -2.39 18.66 -7.83
C THR A 117 -1.57 19.22 -6.66
N GLU A 118 -1.79 20.47 -6.24
CA GLU A 118 -1.01 21.08 -5.16
C GLU A 118 -1.39 20.52 -3.78
N TRP A 119 -2.67 20.25 -3.58
CA TRP A 119 -3.18 19.64 -2.36
C TRP A 119 -2.75 18.17 -2.27
N VAL A 120 -2.76 17.43 -3.39
CA VAL A 120 -2.21 16.07 -3.47
C VAL A 120 -0.74 16.04 -3.03
N LYS A 121 0.10 16.95 -3.54
CA LYS A 121 1.51 17.03 -3.13
C LYS A 121 1.65 17.30 -1.63
N THR A 122 0.83 18.20 -1.10
CA THR A 122 0.82 18.53 0.33
C THR A 122 0.42 17.31 1.17
N SER A 123 -0.64 16.60 0.79
CA SER A 123 -1.06 15.38 1.48
C SER A 123 -0.01 14.27 1.38
N ILE A 124 0.66 14.08 0.23
CA ILE A 124 1.78 13.14 0.09
C ILE A 124 2.91 13.50 1.06
N LYS A 125 3.33 14.77 1.11
CA LYS A 125 4.36 15.24 2.06
C LYS A 125 3.97 14.92 3.51
N ASN A 126 2.71 15.20 3.87
CA ASN A 126 2.23 14.98 5.22
C ASN A 126 2.17 13.48 5.57
N LEU A 127 1.65 12.65 4.66
CA LEU A 127 1.63 11.20 4.80
C LEU A 127 3.03 10.61 4.96
N LEU A 128 4.01 11.12 4.22
CA LEU A 128 5.41 10.68 4.35
C LEU A 128 5.97 10.96 5.74
N ALA A 129 5.76 12.17 6.27
CA ALA A 129 6.21 12.52 7.62
C ALA A 129 5.51 11.67 8.69
N LEU A 130 4.21 11.41 8.53
CA LEU A 130 3.45 10.56 9.45
C LEU A 130 3.91 9.10 9.41
N TRP A 131 4.11 8.54 8.21
CA TRP A 131 4.62 7.19 8.06
C TRP A 131 6.04 7.02 8.61
N GLU A 132 6.89 8.02 8.44
CA GLU A 132 8.22 8.03 9.04
C GLU A 132 8.14 8.04 10.58
N ALA A 133 7.19 8.78 11.16
CA ALA A 133 6.96 8.76 12.61
C ALA A 133 6.50 7.37 13.09
N VAL A 134 5.58 6.73 12.36
CA VAL A 134 5.16 5.35 12.65
C VAL A 134 6.34 4.37 12.51
N LEU A 135 7.15 4.51 11.46
CA LEU A 135 8.33 3.69 11.24
C LEU A 135 9.32 3.79 12.40
N ASN A 136 9.61 5.03 12.84
CA ASN A 136 10.48 5.31 13.98
C ASN A 136 9.93 4.68 15.26
N LEU A 137 8.63 4.80 15.53
CA LEU A 137 8.00 4.17 16.68
C LEU A 137 8.08 2.64 16.65
N LEU A 138 7.70 2.00 15.54
CA LEU A 138 7.69 0.54 15.44
C LEU A 138 9.08 -0.08 15.45
N THR A 139 10.09 0.66 14.97
CA THR A 139 11.50 0.24 15.02
C THR A 139 12.05 0.35 16.44
N ASN A 140 11.78 1.46 17.14
CA ASN A 140 12.31 1.70 18.48
C ASN A 140 11.52 0.99 19.59
N LEU A 141 10.25 0.70 19.35
CA LEU A 141 9.32 0.09 20.31
C LEU A 141 8.60 -1.11 19.69
N PRO A 142 9.28 -2.27 19.53
CA PRO A 142 8.73 -3.43 18.83
C PRO A 142 7.42 -3.98 19.42
N HIS A 143 7.16 -3.77 20.70
CA HIS A 143 5.90 -4.18 21.35
C HIS A 143 4.66 -3.46 20.77
N LEU A 144 4.84 -2.31 20.09
CA LEU A 144 3.74 -1.63 19.41
C LEU A 144 3.34 -2.32 18.10
N GLN A 145 4.17 -3.19 17.52
CA GLN A 145 3.85 -3.89 16.27
C GLN A 145 2.59 -4.75 16.41
N ASP A 146 2.36 -5.36 17.58
CA ASP A 146 1.16 -6.15 17.86
C ASP A 146 -0.13 -5.30 17.78
N ARG A 147 -0.03 -3.98 18.02
CA ARG A 147 -1.14 -3.04 17.90
C ARG A 147 -1.50 -2.77 16.44
N CYS A 148 -0.62 -3.06 15.49
CA CYS A 148 -0.88 -2.89 14.06
C CYS A 148 -1.84 -3.93 13.49
N VAL A 149 -2.11 -5.04 14.21
CA VAL A 149 -3.01 -6.11 13.75
C VAL A 149 -4.38 -5.57 13.33
N ASP A 150 -4.95 -4.67 14.12
CA ASP A 150 -6.26 -4.05 13.85
C ASP A 150 -6.25 -3.05 12.69
N TYR A 151 -5.07 -2.70 12.18
CA TYR A 151 -4.85 -1.71 11.13
C TYR A 151 -4.23 -2.30 9.85
N LEU A 152 -4.03 -3.62 9.79
CA LEU A 152 -3.36 -4.27 8.65
C LEU A 152 -4.08 -3.99 7.32
N ASP A 153 -5.41 -4.12 7.27
CA ASP A 153 -6.18 -3.85 6.04
C ASP A 153 -5.93 -2.43 5.51
N TYR A 154 -5.82 -1.46 6.41
CA TYR A 154 -5.53 -0.07 6.07
C TYR A 154 -4.10 0.12 5.56
N ILE A 155 -3.10 -0.45 6.27
CA ILE A 155 -1.70 -0.40 5.84
C ILE A 155 -1.56 -0.99 4.43
N PHE A 156 -2.20 -2.13 4.18
CA PHE A 156 -2.15 -2.81 2.88
C PHE A 156 -3.03 -2.16 1.81
N GLY A 157 -3.98 -1.31 2.21
CA GLY A 157 -4.75 -0.44 1.31
C GLY A 157 -3.87 0.54 0.53
N TYR A 158 -2.74 0.96 1.10
CA TYR A 158 -1.77 1.82 0.40
C TYR A 158 -1.14 1.16 -0.83
N PHE A 159 -1.21 -0.17 -0.95
CA PHE A 159 -0.70 -0.89 -2.13
C PHE A 159 -1.68 -0.91 -3.29
N HIS A 160 -2.84 -0.22 -3.17
CA HIS A 160 -3.76 -0.05 -4.28
C HIS A 160 -3.07 0.65 -5.48
N PRO A 161 -3.34 0.24 -6.74
CA PRO A 161 -2.68 0.81 -7.92
C PRO A 161 -2.86 2.31 -8.13
N SER A 162 -3.93 2.90 -7.59
CA SER A 162 -4.20 4.35 -7.66
C SER A 162 -3.44 5.19 -6.62
N VAL A 163 -2.75 4.56 -5.68
CA VAL A 163 -1.94 5.24 -4.66
C VAL A 163 -0.56 5.53 -5.22
N ASP A 164 -0.04 6.72 -4.90
CA ASP A 164 1.28 7.16 -5.36
C ASP A 164 2.38 6.17 -4.93
N THR A 165 3.28 5.84 -5.86
CA THR A 165 4.35 4.86 -5.62
C THR A 165 5.27 5.23 -4.46
N VAL A 166 5.45 6.52 -4.17
CA VAL A 166 6.23 7.00 -3.03
C VAL A 166 5.56 6.60 -1.71
N LEU A 167 4.23 6.65 -1.66
CA LEU A 167 3.45 6.19 -0.50
C LEU A 167 3.43 4.66 -0.41
N GLN A 168 3.34 3.95 -1.54
CA GLN A 168 3.46 2.48 -1.57
C GLN A 168 4.80 2.04 -0.97
N LYS A 169 5.91 2.70 -1.31
CA LYS A 169 7.24 2.37 -0.79
C LYS A 169 7.35 2.56 0.72
N VAL A 170 6.78 3.64 1.29
CA VAL A 170 6.85 3.85 2.74
C VAL A 170 5.97 2.85 3.49
N ALA A 171 4.78 2.55 2.98
CA ALA A 171 3.91 1.50 3.53
C ALA A 171 4.60 0.12 3.45
N LEU A 172 5.36 -0.16 2.39
CA LEU A 172 6.10 -1.41 2.23
C LEU A 172 7.18 -1.56 3.31
N LYS A 173 7.87 -0.49 3.70
CA LYS A 173 8.83 -0.53 4.82
C LYS A 173 8.16 -0.95 6.13
N ILE A 174 6.97 -0.43 6.40
CA ILE A 174 6.18 -0.83 7.58
C ILE A 174 5.76 -2.30 7.46
N ALA A 175 5.23 -2.70 6.30
CA ALA A 175 4.83 -4.09 6.07
C ALA A 175 6.00 -5.07 6.25
N CYS A 176 7.22 -4.72 5.82
CA CYS A 176 8.43 -5.51 6.07
C CYS A 176 8.70 -5.68 7.57
N ILE A 177 8.63 -4.61 8.37
CA ILE A 177 8.81 -4.73 9.83
C ILE A 177 7.73 -5.64 10.42
N LEU A 178 6.47 -5.43 10.06
CA LEU A 178 5.35 -6.24 10.55
C LEU A 178 5.46 -7.71 10.12
N ALA A 179 5.99 -8.00 8.93
CA ALA A 179 6.24 -9.37 8.47
C ALA A 179 7.25 -10.13 9.34
N THR A 180 8.15 -9.43 10.05
CA THR A 180 9.09 -10.07 10.98
C THR A 180 8.45 -10.49 12.31
N ASN A 181 7.29 -9.92 12.66
CA ASN A 181 6.51 -10.22 13.84
C ASN A 181 5.52 -11.37 13.55
N THR A 182 5.57 -12.43 14.37
CA THR A 182 4.76 -13.64 14.14
C THR A 182 3.25 -13.36 14.19
N LEU A 183 2.77 -12.59 15.16
CA LEU A 183 1.34 -12.27 15.29
C LEU A 183 0.84 -11.48 14.07
N CYS A 184 1.63 -10.51 13.59
CA CYS A 184 1.32 -9.77 12.39
C CYS A 184 1.36 -10.66 11.14
N ALA A 185 2.38 -11.50 10.96
CA ALA A 185 2.49 -12.41 9.81
C ALA A 185 1.32 -13.41 9.74
N GLU A 186 0.88 -13.94 10.88
CA GLU A 186 -0.30 -14.80 10.97
C GLU A 186 -1.58 -14.06 10.57
N ASN A 187 -1.75 -12.81 11.02
CA ASN A 187 -2.94 -12.01 10.66
C ASN A 187 -2.90 -11.50 9.21
N ILE A 188 -1.73 -11.18 8.66
CA ILE A 188 -1.54 -10.90 7.22
C ILE A 188 -2.05 -12.07 6.38
N ALA A 189 -1.75 -13.30 6.80
CA ALA A 189 -2.26 -14.50 6.15
C ALA A 189 -3.77 -14.65 6.37
N LYS A 190 -4.25 -14.51 7.61
CA LYS A 190 -5.68 -14.62 7.95
C LYS A 190 -6.55 -13.67 7.13
N PHE A 191 -6.10 -12.43 6.94
CA PHE A 191 -6.80 -11.38 6.19
C PHE A 191 -6.48 -11.41 4.68
N ARG A 192 -5.65 -12.35 4.22
CA ARG A 192 -5.31 -12.59 2.80
C ARG A 192 -4.63 -11.40 2.13
N LEU A 193 -3.83 -10.65 2.87
CA LEU A 193 -3.27 -9.36 2.45
C LEU A 193 -2.06 -9.47 1.51
N VAL A 194 -1.53 -10.68 1.31
CA VAL A 194 -0.43 -10.91 0.37
C VAL A 194 -0.82 -10.57 -1.07
N LYS A 195 -2.12 -10.67 -1.42
CA LYS A 195 -2.66 -10.27 -2.72
C LYS A 195 -2.45 -8.79 -3.04
N ASN A 196 -2.33 -7.95 -2.00
CA ASN A 196 -2.10 -6.51 -2.16
C ASN A 196 -0.62 -6.19 -2.43
N VAL A 197 0.30 -7.04 -1.96
CA VAL A 197 1.75 -6.82 -2.09
C VAL A 197 2.33 -7.44 -3.36
N MET A 198 1.82 -8.59 -3.81
CA MET A 198 2.32 -9.27 -5.01
C MET A 198 2.37 -8.36 -6.28
N PRO A 199 1.35 -7.54 -6.59
CA PRO A 199 1.38 -6.60 -7.71
C PRO A 199 2.57 -5.62 -7.68
N LEU A 200 3.13 -5.33 -6.50
CA LEU A 200 4.27 -4.42 -6.37
C LEU A 200 5.54 -4.96 -7.04
N LEU A 201 5.64 -6.27 -7.32
CA LEU A 201 6.72 -6.84 -8.13
C LEU A 201 6.74 -6.26 -9.55
N GLU A 202 5.59 -5.81 -10.07
CA GLU A 202 5.51 -5.11 -11.35
C GLU A 202 5.59 -3.59 -11.15
N THR A 203 4.78 -3.03 -10.25
CA THR A 203 4.69 -1.58 -10.05
C THR A 203 6.01 -0.96 -9.62
N LEU A 204 6.74 -1.62 -8.72
CA LEU A 204 8.01 -1.12 -8.19
C LEU A 204 9.25 -1.66 -8.92
N ARG A 205 9.05 -2.37 -10.04
CA ARG A 205 10.14 -2.93 -10.86
C ARG A 205 11.12 -1.88 -11.35
N LYS A 206 10.61 -0.74 -11.82
CA LYS A 206 11.42 0.36 -12.36
C LYS A 206 12.09 1.21 -11.29
N GLU A 207 11.64 1.07 -10.05
CA GLU A 207 12.01 1.89 -8.91
C GLU A 207 13.13 1.27 -8.06
N ASP A 208 13.73 0.16 -8.52
CA ASP A 208 14.80 -0.58 -7.82
C ASP A 208 14.42 -1.03 -6.39
N CYS A 209 13.13 -1.24 -6.14
CA CYS A 209 12.58 -1.57 -4.81
C CYS A 209 12.05 -3.01 -4.70
N ILE A 210 12.22 -3.84 -5.74
CA ILE A 210 11.75 -5.24 -5.75
C ILE A 210 12.31 -6.03 -4.56
N HIS A 211 13.57 -5.82 -4.18
CA HIS A 211 14.21 -6.50 -3.04
C HIS A 211 13.38 -6.39 -1.74
N GLN A 212 12.69 -5.28 -1.50
CA GLN A 212 11.84 -5.12 -0.30
C GLN A 212 10.59 -5.97 -0.38
N VAL A 213 9.96 -6.05 -1.57
CA VAL A 213 8.81 -6.93 -1.81
C VAL A 213 9.21 -8.40 -1.61
N LEU A 214 10.37 -8.80 -2.13
CA LEU A 214 10.89 -10.15 -1.96
C LEU A 214 11.22 -10.46 -0.49
N SER A 215 11.81 -9.50 0.25
CA SER A 215 12.07 -9.65 1.68
C SER A 215 10.78 -9.85 2.47
N PHE A 216 9.75 -9.02 2.22
CA PHE A 216 8.43 -9.17 2.82
C PHE A 216 7.86 -10.57 2.59
N LEU A 217 7.83 -11.03 1.34
CA LEU A 217 7.27 -12.34 0.98
C LEU A 217 8.00 -13.47 1.70
N LEU A 218 9.33 -13.44 1.72
CA LEU A 218 10.13 -14.45 2.38
C LEU A 218 9.87 -14.49 3.89
N ASP A 219 9.75 -13.32 4.54
CA ASP A 219 9.50 -13.23 5.98
C ASP A 219 8.11 -13.75 6.37
N VAL A 220 7.07 -13.45 5.59
CA VAL A 220 5.72 -13.93 5.88
C VAL A 220 5.60 -15.44 5.59
N ILE A 221 6.17 -15.94 4.49
CA ILE A 221 6.13 -17.38 4.14
C ILE A 221 6.78 -18.22 5.24
N ARG A 222 7.91 -17.77 5.80
CA ARG A 222 8.61 -18.48 6.87
C ARG A 222 7.80 -18.61 8.17
N ARG A 223 6.79 -17.76 8.35
CA ARG A 223 5.99 -17.69 9.58
C ARG A 223 4.57 -18.23 9.40
N SER A 224 4.07 -18.34 8.18
CA SER A 224 2.67 -18.70 7.93
C SER A 224 2.47 -19.48 6.63
N SER A 225 2.31 -20.80 6.73
CA SER A 225 2.02 -21.70 5.59
C SER A 225 0.79 -21.30 4.77
N PRO A 226 -0.32 -20.78 5.34
CA PRO A 226 -1.46 -20.31 4.54
C PRO A 226 -1.11 -19.27 3.46
N VAL A 227 -0.03 -18.50 3.64
CA VAL A 227 0.46 -17.58 2.61
C VAL A 227 0.92 -18.30 1.36
N VAL A 228 1.52 -19.49 1.49
CA VAL A 228 1.95 -20.29 0.35
C VAL A 228 0.75 -20.67 -0.54
N ALA A 229 -0.37 -21.05 0.08
CA ALA A 229 -1.60 -21.33 -0.64
C ALA A 229 -2.18 -20.08 -1.32
N GLN A 230 -2.10 -18.92 -0.67
CA GLN A 230 -2.55 -17.65 -1.25
C GLN A 230 -1.71 -17.27 -2.46
N ILE A 231 -0.37 -17.32 -2.35
CA ILE A 231 0.53 -17.02 -3.47
C ILE A 231 0.30 -17.98 -4.64
N LYS A 232 0.02 -19.26 -4.39
CA LYS A 232 -0.42 -20.16 -5.47
C LYS A 232 -1.71 -19.65 -6.11
N SER A 233 -2.75 -19.47 -5.30
CA SER A 233 -4.11 -19.21 -5.77
C SER A 233 -4.23 -17.87 -6.48
N THR A 234 -3.45 -16.88 -6.08
CA THR A 234 -3.44 -15.57 -6.72
C THR A 234 -2.63 -15.54 -8.03
N GLY A 235 -1.93 -16.63 -8.39
CA GLY A 235 -0.99 -16.64 -9.52
C GLY A 235 0.38 -16.04 -9.17
N GLY A 236 0.68 -15.82 -7.91
CA GLY A 236 1.95 -15.24 -7.47
C GLY A 236 3.20 -16.07 -7.80
N VAL A 237 3.07 -17.40 -7.95
CA VAL A 237 4.18 -18.23 -8.45
C VAL A 237 4.59 -17.82 -9.87
N ILE A 238 3.63 -17.42 -10.71
CA ILE A 238 3.88 -16.94 -12.09
C ILE A 238 4.68 -15.64 -12.04
N MET A 239 4.31 -14.72 -11.17
CA MET A 239 5.03 -13.45 -10.99
C MET A 239 6.45 -13.67 -10.47
N LEU A 240 6.65 -14.56 -9.49
CA LEU A 240 7.98 -14.90 -8.99
C LEU A 240 8.85 -15.54 -10.08
N LEU A 241 8.30 -16.46 -10.87
CA LEU A 241 9.01 -17.06 -12.01
C LEU A 241 9.34 -16.03 -13.09
N ASN A 242 8.43 -15.08 -13.36
CA ASN A 242 8.71 -13.95 -14.25
C ASN A 242 9.90 -13.14 -13.75
N VAL A 243 9.95 -12.83 -12.44
CA VAL A 243 11.09 -12.15 -11.83
C VAL A 243 12.38 -12.96 -12.03
N ILE A 244 12.37 -14.26 -11.78
CA ILE A 244 13.55 -15.12 -11.91
C ILE A 244 14.06 -15.22 -13.36
N LEU A 245 13.14 -15.28 -14.34
CA LEU A 245 13.48 -15.44 -15.76
C LEU A 245 13.84 -14.13 -16.45
N ASP A 246 13.43 -12.98 -15.91
CA ASP A 246 13.69 -11.70 -16.54
C ASP A 246 15.13 -11.21 -16.32
N LYS A 247 15.93 -11.29 -17.39
CA LYS A 247 17.35 -10.90 -17.37
C LYS A 247 17.57 -9.40 -17.17
N THR A 248 16.53 -8.57 -17.25
CA THR A 248 16.64 -7.13 -16.93
C THR A 248 16.66 -6.85 -15.43
N ILE A 249 16.26 -7.82 -14.60
CA ILE A 249 16.27 -7.71 -13.14
C ILE A 249 17.66 -8.10 -12.61
N LYS A 250 18.10 -7.43 -11.54
CA LYS A 250 19.38 -7.70 -10.88
C LYS A 250 19.50 -9.18 -10.49
N GLN A 251 20.68 -9.73 -10.64
CA GLN A 251 20.92 -11.15 -10.33
C GLN A 251 20.53 -11.50 -8.88
N ASP A 252 20.88 -10.65 -7.92
CA ASP A 252 20.54 -10.85 -6.50
C ASP A 252 19.03 -10.94 -6.26
N ASP A 253 18.23 -10.12 -6.94
CA ASP A 253 16.76 -10.15 -6.83
C ASP A 253 16.17 -11.40 -7.49
N ARG A 254 16.74 -11.84 -8.61
CA ARG A 254 16.37 -13.10 -9.26
C ARG A 254 16.67 -14.30 -8.36
N GLU A 255 17.83 -14.29 -7.68
CA GLU A 255 18.20 -15.31 -6.71
C GLU A 255 17.28 -15.28 -5.48
N ASN A 256 16.95 -14.11 -4.95
CA ASN A 256 16.00 -13.94 -3.85
C ASN A 256 14.59 -14.46 -4.22
N ALA A 257 14.12 -14.19 -5.43
CA ALA A 257 12.86 -14.75 -5.91
C ALA A 257 12.93 -16.29 -6.02
N ALA A 258 14.05 -16.86 -6.46
CA ALA A 258 14.26 -18.31 -6.46
C ALA A 258 14.29 -18.90 -5.04
N MET A 259 14.86 -18.18 -4.07
CA MET A 259 14.83 -18.55 -2.65
C MET A 259 13.41 -18.56 -2.08
N ILE A 260 12.53 -17.65 -2.51
CA ILE A 260 11.12 -17.65 -2.11
C ILE A 260 10.40 -18.89 -2.64
N VAL A 261 10.54 -19.19 -3.93
CA VAL A 261 9.93 -20.40 -4.53
C VAL A 261 10.48 -21.66 -3.86
N SER A 262 11.77 -21.69 -3.53
CA SER A 262 12.40 -22.77 -2.76
C SER A 262 11.76 -22.92 -1.37
N ALA A 263 11.57 -21.82 -0.64
CA ALA A 263 10.91 -21.84 0.66
C ALA A 263 9.46 -22.35 0.57
N MET A 264 8.73 -21.97 -0.48
CA MET A 264 7.38 -22.48 -0.75
C MET A 264 7.37 -23.98 -1.07
N VAL A 265 8.33 -24.49 -1.84
CA VAL A 265 8.48 -25.91 -2.16
C VAL A 265 8.83 -26.73 -0.91
N GLN A 266 9.54 -26.13 0.04
CA GLN A 266 9.89 -26.74 1.32
C GLN A 266 8.81 -26.58 2.40
N ASP A 267 7.71 -25.89 2.10
CA ASP A 267 6.59 -25.74 3.05
C ASP A 267 5.98 -27.09 3.41
N ASN A 268 5.71 -27.29 4.70
CA ASN A 268 5.24 -28.57 5.24
C ASN A 268 3.80 -28.93 4.82
N VAL A 269 3.00 -27.95 4.42
CA VAL A 269 1.57 -28.14 4.12
C VAL A 269 1.35 -28.12 2.61
N PHE A 270 1.87 -27.10 1.93
CA PHE A 270 1.61 -26.83 0.53
C PHE A 270 2.79 -27.16 -0.40
N GLY A 271 3.96 -27.51 0.15
CA GLY A 271 5.19 -27.70 -0.64
C GLY A 271 5.08 -28.74 -1.74
N VAL A 272 4.36 -29.84 -1.52
CA VAL A 272 4.10 -30.86 -2.56
C VAL A 272 3.30 -30.28 -3.73
N VAL A 273 2.28 -29.47 -3.44
CA VAL A 273 1.45 -28.82 -4.46
C VAL A 273 2.27 -27.79 -5.24
N ILE A 274 3.06 -26.97 -4.55
CA ILE A 274 3.95 -25.98 -5.20
C ILE A 274 4.99 -26.69 -6.07
N ALA A 275 5.59 -27.78 -5.59
CA ALA A 275 6.54 -28.56 -6.37
C ALA A 275 5.91 -29.07 -7.67
N SER A 276 4.71 -29.65 -7.62
CA SER A 276 3.98 -30.07 -8.82
C SER A 276 3.71 -28.91 -9.77
N TYR A 277 3.35 -27.74 -9.23
CA TYR A 277 3.11 -26.53 -10.03
C TYR A 277 4.37 -26.06 -10.77
N VAL A 278 5.51 -26.06 -10.09
CA VAL A 278 6.82 -25.76 -10.68
C VAL A 278 7.17 -26.75 -11.79
N VAL A 279 6.92 -28.05 -11.59
CA VAL A 279 7.16 -29.07 -12.63
C VAL A 279 6.28 -28.82 -13.86
N LEU A 280 5.01 -28.45 -13.66
CA LEU A 280 4.08 -28.19 -14.75
C LEU A 280 4.49 -26.96 -15.58
N ILE A 281 4.96 -25.89 -14.94
CA ILE A 281 5.40 -24.67 -15.62
C ILE A 281 6.77 -24.87 -16.29
N LEU A 282 7.70 -25.50 -15.58
CA LEU A 282 9.06 -25.73 -16.01
C LEU A 282 9.23 -27.21 -16.39
N THR A 283 10.02 -27.96 -15.62
CA THR A 283 10.23 -29.41 -15.75
C THR A 283 10.56 -30.03 -14.39
N ASP A 284 10.54 -31.37 -14.30
CA ASP A 284 10.84 -32.09 -13.04
C ASP A 284 12.24 -31.76 -12.46
N LYS A 285 13.22 -31.44 -13.32
CA LYS A 285 14.57 -31.10 -12.83
C LYS A 285 14.59 -29.84 -11.98
N PHE A 286 13.71 -28.86 -12.24
CA PHE A 286 13.65 -27.62 -11.47
C PHE A 286 13.17 -27.84 -10.04
N LYS A 287 12.25 -28.79 -9.82
CA LYS A 287 11.83 -29.19 -8.48
C LYS A 287 13.04 -29.60 -7.64
N THR A 288 13.94 -30.42 -8.19
CA THR A 288 15.14 -30.87 -7.48
C THR A 288 16.06 -29.70 -7.11
N ILE A 289 16.23 -28.73 -8.02
CA ILE A 289 17.07 -27.54 -7.76
C ILE A 289 16.46 -26.67 -6.68
N PHE A 290 15.14 -26.39 -6.72
CA PHE A 290 14.48 -25.63 -5.67
C PHE A 290 14.52 -26.34 -4.31
N GLN A 291 14.47 -27.66 -4.27
CA GLN A 291 14.54 -28.42 -3.01
C GLN A 291 15.93 -28.42 -2.39
N SER A 292 16.98 -28.46 -3.21
CA SER A 292 18.34 -28.79 -2.72
C SER A 292 19.40 -27.71 -2.93
N ARG A 293 19.30 -26.90 -4.00
CA ARG A 293 20.35 -25.97 -4.45
C ARG A 293 19.79 -24.69 -5.06
N PRO A 294 18.96 -23.91 -4.35
CA PRO A 294 18.36 -22.69 -4.91
C PRO A 294 19.42 -21.63 -5.30
N SER A 295 20.59 -21.60 -4.66
CA SER A 295 21.70 -20.71 -5.06
C SER A 295 22.32 -21.03 -6.42
N LYS A 296 22.08 -22.23 -6.95
CA LYS A 296 22.51 -22.63 -8.30
C LYS A 296 21.40 -22.49 -9.34
N PHE A 297 20.25 -21.94 -8.94
CA PHE A 297 19.08 -21.87 -9.80
C PHE A 297 19.33 -21.04 -11.06
N ILE A 298 19.97 -19.87 -10.94
CA ILE A 298 20.22 -18.99 -12.09
C ILE A 298 21.17 -19.65 -13.10
N GLU A 299 22.22 -20.34 -12.63
CA GLU A 299 23.12 -21.11 -13.50
C GLU A 299 22.38 -22.26 -14.21
N PHE A 300 21.51 -22.95 -13.46
CA PHE A 300 20.75 -24.08 -13.99
C PHE A 300 19.68 -23.66 -15.00
N ILE A 301 18.96 -22.56 -14.73
CA ILE A 301 17.88 -22.10 -15.61
C ILE A 301 18.41 -21.62 -16.96
N ASP A 302 19.63 -21.10 -17.03
CA ASP A 302 20.26 -20.71 -18.30
C ASP A 302 20.86 -21.89 -19.08
N SER A 303 20.97 -23.07 -18.47
CA SER A 303 21.58 -24.26 -19.05
C SER A 303 20.57 -25.16 -19.78
N ASP A 304 20.95 -25.67 -20.95
CA ASP A 304 20.11 -26.61 -21.71
C ASP A 304 20.08 -27.99 -21.05
N HIS A 305 18.88 -28.56 -20.93
CA HIS A 305 18.70 -29.89 -20.37
C HIS A 305 17.39 -30.52 -20.81
N THR A 306 17.36 -31.85 -20.86
CA THR A 306 16.12 -32.62 -21.03
C THR A 306 15.75 -33.27 -19.71
N SER A 307 14.48 -33.20 -19.36
CA SER A 307 13.93 -33.89 -18.20
C SER A 307 13.67 -35.36 -18.55
N SER A 308 14.11 -36.26 -17.68
CA SER A 308 13.96 -37.70 -17.86
C SER A 308 12.58 -38.23 -17.48
N ALA A 309 11.79 -37.44 -16.74
CA ALA A 309 10.49 -37.85 -16.23
C ALA A 309 9.35 -37.59 -17.24
N ASP A 310 9.40 -36.46 -17.94
CA ASP A 310 8.35 -35.96 -18.84
C ASP A 310 8.82 -35.77 -20.29
N ASN A 311 10.10 -36.08 -20.59
CA ASN A 311 10.74 -35.85 -21.89
C ASN A 311 10.72 -34.40 -22.38
N ARG A 312 10.41 -33.43 -21.50
CA ARG A 312 10.40 -32.02 -21.85
C ARG A 312 11.82 -31.51 -22.05
N VAL A 313 12.01 -30.73 -23.11
CA VAL A 313 13.31 -30.13 -23.44
C VAL A 313 13.32 -28.67 -22.99
N TRP A 314 14.22 -28.36 -22.06
CA TRP A 314 14.53 -27.01 -21.65
C TRP A 314 15.70 -26.48 -22.46
N ASN A 315 15.43 -25.60 -23.41
CA ASN A 315 16.42 -24.96 -24.26
C ASN A 315 16.06 -23.49 -24.50
N SER A 316 16.86 -22.78 -25.30
CA SER A 316 16.64 -21.36 -25.58
C SER A 316 15.22 -21.06 -26.10
N LYS A 317 14.69 -21.89 -27.00
CA LYS A 317 13.33 -21.71 -27.56
C LYS A 317 12.26 -21.86 -26.48
N THR A 318 12.33 -22.91 -25.67
CA THR A 318 11.39 -23.16 -24.56
C THR A 318 11.49 -22.06 -23.51
N ARG A 319 12.72 -21.64 -23.15
CA ARG A 319 12.96 -20.52 -22.22
C ARG A 319 12.26 -19.25 -22.67
N THR A 320 12.42 -18.88 -23.94
CA THR A 320 11.77 -17.71 -24.50
C THR A 320 10.25 -17.87 -24.45
N ALA A 321 9.71 -19.01 -24.90
CA ALA A 321 8.26 -19.26 -24.88
C ALA A 321 7.65 -19.18 -23.47
N VAL A 322 8.33 -19.76 -22.46
CA VAL A 322 7.92 -19.65 -21.05
C VAL A 322 8.05 -18.21 -20.55
N THR A 323 9.13 -17.52 -20.87
CA THR A 323 9.31 -16.12 -20.45
C THR A 323 8.22 -15.22 -21.05
N ASP A 324 7.88 -15.41 -22.32
CA ASP A 324 6.87 -14.61 -23.02
C ASP A 324 5.48 -14.80 -22.41
N ILE A 325 5.07 -16.05 -22.10
CA ILE A 325 3.79 -16.30 -21.44
C ILE A 325 3.76 -15.73 -20.01
N LEU A 326 4.83 -15.92 -19.22
CA LEU A 326 4.88 -15.39 -17.85
C LEU A 326 4.82 -13.84 -17.85
N LYS A 327 5.53 -13.19 -18.78
CA LYS A 327 5.48 -11.73 -18.96
C LYS A 327 4.09 -11.26 -19.37
N SER A 328 3.47 -11.92 -20.35
CA SER A 328 2.12 -11.59 -20.80
C SER A 328 1.10 -11.70 -19.67
N GLN A 329 1.21 -12.71 -18.82
CA GLN A 329 0.25 -12.96 -17.74
C GLN A 329 0.45 -12.08 -16.50
N SER A 330 1.68 -11.61 -16.23
CA SER A 330 1.97 -10.89 -14.98
C SER A 330 1.18 -9.59 -14.83
N GLY A 331 0.90 -8.88 -15.94
CA GLY A 331 0.07 -7.67 -15.94
C GLY A 331 -1.40 -7.95 -15.61
N ASP A 332 -1.98 -8.96 -16.25
CA ASP A 332 -3.37 -9.37 -16.03
C ASP A 332 -3.57 -9.87 -14.60
N LEU A 333 -2.62 -10.68 -14.11
CA LEU A 333 -2.60 -11.17 -12.73
C LEU A 333 -2.55 -10.02 -11.72
N SER A 334 -1.68 -9.03 -11.94
CA SER A 334 -1.55 -7.88 -11.02
C SER A 334 -2.88 -7.17 -10.80
N THR A 335 -3.72 -7.09 -11.84
CA THR A 335 -5.07 -6.51 -11.73
C THR A 335 -6.04 -7.47 -11.06
N ALA A 336 -6.06 -8.74 -11.48
CA ALA A 336 -7.01 -9.74 -10.98
C ALA A 336 -6.80 -10.08 -9.50
N MET A 337 -5.56 -10.07 -9.02
CA MET A 337 -5.20 -10.33 -7.61
C MET A 337 -5.92 -9.39 -6.63
N TRP A 338 -6.13 -8.13 -7.01
CA TRP A 338 -6.78 -7.17 -6.13
C TRP A 338 -8.21 -7.59 -5.77
N PHE A 339 -8.94 -8.09 -6.78
CA PHE A 339 -10.33 -8.54 -6.67
C PHE A 339 -10.47 -9.99 -6.23
N TRP A 340 -9.37 -10.67 -5.89
CA TRP A 340 -9.41 -12.06 -5.46
C TRP A 340 -10.22 -12.22 -4.16
N ASP A 341 -11.22 -13.11 -4.21
CA ASP A 341 -12.19 -13.38 -3.14
C ASP A 341 -11.71 -14.46 -2.15
N GLY A 342 -10.59 -15.12 -2.45
CA GLY A 342 -10.04 -16.19 -1.65
C GLY A 342 -10.53 -17.59 -1.99
N VAL A 343 -11.31 -17.76 -3.06
CA VAL A 343 -11.97 -19.02 -3.41
C VAL A 343 -11.34 -19.66 -4.65
N CYS A 344 -11.23 -18.90 -5.74
CA CYS A 344 -10.80 -19.44 -7.03
C CYS A 344 -9.33 -19.16 -7.33
N ASP A 345 -8.66 -20.08 -8.03
CA ASP A 345 -7.35 -19.80 -8.61
C ASP A 345 -7.51 -18.69 -9.68
N VAL A 346 -6.70 -17.64 -9.59
CA VAL A 346 -6.70 -16.50 -10.52
C VAL A 346 -6.02 -16.85 -11.84
N TRP A 347 -5.05 -17.77 -11.82
CA TRP A 347 -4.32 -18.19 -13.00
C TRP A 347 -4.78 -19.55 -13.53
N ASP A 348 -5.02 -19.61 -14.84
CA ASP A 348 -5.40 -20.84 -15.53
C ASP A 348 -4.16 -21.57 -16.08
N ILE A 349 -3.92 -22.76 -15.57
CA ILE A 349 -2.80 -23.63 -15.98
C ILE A 349 -2.89 -24.07 -17.44
N SER A 350 -4.09 -24.08 -18.04
CA SER A 350 -4.30 -24.49 -19.43
C SER A 350 -3.59 -23.57 -20.43
N GLN A 351 -3.26 -22.34 -20.02
CA GLN A 351 -2.52 -21.39 -20.83
C GLN A 351 -1.12 -21.90 -21.19
N LEU A 352 -0.52 -22.76 -20.35
CA LEU A 352 0.76 -23.40 -20.65
C LEU A 352 0.71 -24.36 -21.84
N SER A 353 -0.45 -24.72 -22.36
CA SER A 353 -0.60 -25.57 -23.55
C SER A 353 0.07 -25.00 -24.81
N VAL A 354 0.37 -23.69 -24.81
CA VAL A 354 1.17 -23.02 -25.86
C VAL A 354 2.64 -23.44 -25.82
N VAL A 355 3.15 -23.80 -24.65
CA VAL A 355 4.53 -24.24 -24.43
C VAL A 355 4.60 -25.77 -24.40
N TRP A 356 3.69 -26.42 -23.67
CA TRP A 356 3.71 -27.83 -23.35
C TRP A 356 2.51 -28.54 -23.97
N ALA A 357 2.78 -29.41 -24.95
CA ALA A 357 1.74 -30.13 -25.69
C ALA A 357 0.94 -31.13 -24.84
N ASP A 358 1.53 -31.58 -23.72
CA ASP A 358 0.92 -32.51 -22.77
C ASP A 358 -0.04 -31.83 -21.79
N ILE A 359 -0.11 -30.49 -21.78
CA ILE A 359 -1.06 -29.74 -20.96
C ILE A 359 -2.40 -29.63 -21.71
N PRO A 360 -3.53 -30.06 -21.10
CA PRO A 360 -4.85 -29.92 -21.71
C PRO A 360 -5.16 -28.45 -21.99
N LYS A 361 -5.66 -28.18 -23.20
CA LYS A 361 -6.22 -26.86 -23.55
C LYS A 361 -7.51 -26.66 -22.77
N SER A 362 -7.79 -25.42 -22.34
CA SER A 362 -9.11 -25.09 -21.81
C SER A 362 -10.16 -25.48 -22.86
N SER A 363 -11.15 -26.26 -22.45
CA SER A 363 -12.32 -26.45 -23.29
C SER A 363 -12.99 -25.08 -23.41
N PRO A 364 -13.43 -24.65 -24.60
CA PRO A 364 -14.31 -23.50 -24.68
C PRO A 364 -15.50 -23.84 -23.78
N VAL A 365 -15.66 -23.07 -22.71
CA VAL A 365 -16.92 -23.05 -21.97
C VAL A 365 -17.97 -22.80 -23.05
N GLU A 366 -18.84 -23.78 -23.31
CA GLU A 366 -20.09 -23.51 -23.98
C GLU A 366 -20.70 -22.38 -23.15
N GLN A 367 -20.66 -21.17 -23.70
CA GLN A 367 -21.54 -20.11 -23.25
C GLN A 367 -22.93 -20.68 -23.48
N GLU A 368 -23.50 -21.34 -22.46
CA GLU A 368 -24.94 -21.44 -22.36
C GLU A 368 -25.43 -20.01 -22.57
N ALA A 369 -26.12 -19.81 -23.70
CA ALA A 369 -26.69 -18.55 -24.06
C ALA A 369 -27.47 -18.05 -22.85
N VAL A 370 -26.99 -16.97 -22.26
CA VAL A 370 -27.77 -16.19 -21.31
C VAL A 370 -29.10 -15.92 -22.00
N PRO A 371 -30.24 -16.37 -21.46
CA PRO A 371 -31.52 -16.06 -22.08
C PRO A 371 -31.64 -14.54 -22.09
N ASP A 372 -31.87 -14.03 -23.29
CA ASP A 372 -32.01 -12.62 -23.65
C ASP A 372 -32.76 -11.84 -22.55
N ALA A 373 -32.02 -10.99 -21.82
CA ALA A 373 -32.54 -10.16 -20.73
C ALA A 373 -33.32 -8.94 -21.26
N SER A 374 -34.13 -9.13 -22.30
CA SER A 374 -34.99 -8.10 -22.88
C SER A 374 -36.47 -8.23 -22.50
N ASN A 375 -36.87 -9.19 -21.64
CA ASN A 375 -38.26 -9.35 -21.19
C ASN A 375 -38.50 -9.35 -19.67
N ALA A 376 -37.53 -8.95 -18.85
CA ALA A 376 -37.69 -8.95 -17.39
C ALA A 376 -38.27 -7.65 -16.78
N ASN A 377 -38.57 -6.63 -17.60
CA ASN A 377 -39.12 -5.35 -17.12
C ASN A 377 -40.65 -5.25 -17.14
N ASP A 378 -41.38 -6.21 -17.74
CA ASP A 378 -42.84 -6.15 -17.81
C ASP A 378 -43.59 -6.96 -16.74
N VAL A 379 -42.89 -7.77 -15.93
CA VAL A 379 -43.54 -8.58 -14.88
C VAL A 379 -43.47 -7.92 -13.49
N LYS A 380 -42.54 -7.00 -13.26
CA LYS A 380 -42.38 -6.36 -11.94
C LYS A 380 -43.27 -5.12 -11.73
N ALA A 381 -43.82 -4.55 -12.80
CA ALA A 381 -44.74 -3.40 -12.70
C ALA A 381 -46.19 -3.79 -12.37
N ALA A 382 -46.57 -5.07 -12.50
CA ALA A 382 -47.93 -5.53 -12.22
C ALA A 382 -48.14 -5.90 -10.73
N ASP A 383 -47.11 -6.40 -10.04
CA ASP A 383 -47.22 -6.81 -8.64
C ASP A 383 -47.14 -5.64 -7.64
N ASP A 384 -46.42 -4.56 -7.98
CA ASP A 384 -46.30 -3.38 -7.11
C ASP A 384 -47.56 -2.48 -7.15
N ALA A 385 -48.38 -2.59 -8.19
CA ALA A 385 -49.65 -1.87 -8.30
C ALA A 385 -50.80 -2.54 -7.51
N ALA A 386 -50.75 -3.88 -7.32
CA ALA A 386 -51.75 -4.62 -6.55
C ALA A 386 -51.57 -4.46 -5.03
N SER A 387 -50.33 -4.29 -4.56
CA SER A 387 -50.01 -4.12 -3.13
C SER A 387 -50.37 -2.73 -2.59
N MET A 388 -50.35 -1.68 -3.43
CA MET A 388 -50.73 -0.31 -3.02
C MET A 388 -52.24 -0.04 -2.99
N ILE A 389 -53.08 -0.90 -3.56
CA ILE A 389 -54.55 -0.75 -3.52
C ILE A 389 -55.15 -1.44 -2.28
N SER A 390 -54.52 -2.48 -1.73
CA SER A 390 -55.02 -3.19 -0.54
C SER A 390 -54.75 -2.47 0.80
N MET A 391 -53.92 -1.41 0.82
CA MET A 391 -53.57 -0.68 2.05
C MET A 391 -54.37 0.60 2.27
N LYS A 392 -55.32 0.92 1.39
CA LYS A 392 -56.20 2.10 1.48
C LYS A 392 -57.65 1.81 1.93
N GLU A 393 -57.99 0.56 2.26
CA GLU A 393 -59.33 0.18 2.75
C GLU A 393 -59.39 -0.19 4.25
N GLU A 394 -58.30 -0.08 5.03
CA GLU A 394 -58.32 -0.35 6.49
C GLU A 394 -58.10 0.89 7.39
N LEU A 395 -58.20 2.10 6.85
CA LEU A 395 -58.29 3.34 7.65
C LEU A 395 -59.42 4.22 7.09
N GLY A 396 -60.66 3.80 7.41
CA GLY A 396 -61.90 4.55 7.29
C GLY A 396 -62.77 4.31 8.52
#